data_AF-A0A965US30-F1
#
_entry.id   AF-A0A965US30-F1
#
_cell.length_a   1.000
_cell.length_b   1.000
_cell.length_c   1.000
_cell.angle_alpha   90.00
_cell.angle_beta   90.00
_cell.angle_gamma   90.00
#
_symmetry.space_group_name_H-M   'P 1'
#
loop_
_entity.id
_entity.type
_entity.pdbx_description
1 polymer ?
#
loop_
_entity_poly.entity_id
_entity_poly.type
_entity_poly.pdbx_seq_one_letter_code
_entity_poly.pdbx_strand_id
1 'polypeptide(L)'
;GNVGIGTASPFTRTDSLSSRSTAFGSIASFNTMPLSVTDDTAFAIGVGGGINFRAKLTSSTYATYAAIWSARETATNSDYRGSLVFATADNANGYPSERARIDSSGNVGIGTASPYARASVRGAAGVGLGAWSTSGASPGTPIAASLFLGDDNFYNASFYNQCPGLSATYDAARGNSAALALYYYNGSNRAEGARLDGSGNVGIGTASPAAKFHVKDATNRNIIMTSGTTGMTTMTDGFFYIPAAAGAPTGVPTAIAGRVPMYYDTTNNNFYVYNGAWKKVLLA
;
A
#
# COMPACT_ATOMS: atom_id res chain seq x y z
N GLY A 1 30.64 44.20 15.60
CA GLY A 1 31.04 42.84 16.02
C GLY A 1 30.91 41.92 14.83
N ASN A 2 31.92 41.11 14.55
CA ASN A 2 32.03 40.36 13.29
C ASN A 2 30.96 39.26 13.17
N VAL A 3 30.48 38.98 11.95
CA VAL A 3 29.94 37.64 11.62
C VAL A 3 30.34 37.17 10.21
N GLY A 4 31.58 36.69 10.07
CA GLY A 4 31.88 35.66 9.07
C GLY A 4 31.64 34.27 9.68
N ILE A 5 31.53 33.21 8.88
CA ILE A 5 31.86 31.86 9.36
C ILE A 5 32.96 31.31 8.47
N GLY A 6 34.20 31.46 8.97
CA GLY A 6 35.45 31.15 8.28
C GLY A 6 35.90 32.22 7.28
N THR A 7 36.83 33.13 7.60
CA THR A 7 37.72 33.27 8.78
C THR A 7 38.37 34.68 8.70
N ALA A 8 38.73 35.37 9.79
CA ALA A 8 38.89 34.92 11.18
C ALA A 8 37.97 35.66 12.19
N SER A 9 37.66 34.95 13.29
CA SER A 9 36.94 35.45 14.48
C SER A 9 35.53 35.98 14.23
N PRO A 10 34.54 35.08 14.04
CA PRO A 10 33.50 34.98 15.08
C PRO A 10 32.78 33.62 15.21
N PHE A 11 31.93 33.52 16.23
CA PHE A 11 31.20 32.30 16.62
C PHE A 11 29.67 32.47 16.71
N THR A 12 29.14 33.66 16.38
CA THR A 12 27.70 34.08 16.37
C THR A 12 27.63 35.52 15.83
N ARG A 13 26.51 36.11 15.35
CA ARG A 13 25.11 35.68 15.17
C ARG A 13 24.46 36.41 13.96
N THR A 14 24.55 35.85 12.74
CA THR A 14 23.84 36.41 11.56
C THR A 14 22.39 35.94 11.54
N ASP A 15 21.53 36.73 12.18
CA ASP A 15 20.09 36.60 12.05
C ASP A 15 19.65 37.29 10.76
N SER A 16 19.74 36.57 9.64
CA SER A 16 19.25 37.06 8.34
C SER A 16 17.73 36.95 8.26
N LEU A 17 17.05 37.45 9.28
CA LEU A 17 15.61 37.62 9.31
C LEU A 17 15.23 38.85 8.46
N SER A 18 15.40 38.75 7.13
CA SER A 18 14.62 39.58 6.23
C SER A 18 13.19 39.03 6.25
N SER A 19 12.42 39.44 7.26
CA SER A 19 11.01 39.11 7.38
C SER A 19 10.25 39.69 6.18
N ARG A 20 10.01 38.86 5.17
CA ARG A 20 9.19 39.27 4.03
C ARG A 20 7.74 39.34 4.49
N SER A 21 7.27 40.56 4.78
CA SER A 21 5.98 40.81 5.42
C SER A 21 4.76 40.69 4.51
N THR A 22 4.94 40.23 3.27
CA THR A 22 3.87 40.02 2.28
C THR A 22 3.74 38.55 1.92
N ALA A 23 2.50 38.05 1.88
CA ALA A 23 2.17 36.68 1.50
C ALA A 23 2.70 36.30 0.10
N PHE A 24 2.84 34.99 -0.15
CA PHE A 24 3.25 34.45 -1.45
C PHE A 24 2.15 34.70 -2.51
N GLY A 25 2.15 35.87 -3.14
CA GLY A 25 1.18 36.24 -4.18
C GLY A 25 1.42 35.54 -5.53
N SER A 26 2.60 34.95 -5.76
CA SER A 26 2.91 34.17 -6.96
C SER A 26 4.12 33.25 -6.75
N ILE A 27 4.31 32.27 -7.65
CA ILE A 27 5.50 31.41 -7.70
C ILE A 27 6.78 32.25 -7.95
N ALA A 28 6.69 33.34 -8.72
CA ALA A 28 7.85 34.23 -8.95
C ALA A 28 8.41 34.86 -7.65
N SER A 29 7.59 34.94 -6.59
CA SER A 29 8.02 35.40 -5.28
C SER A 29 8.98 34.43 -4.55
N PHE A 30 9.22 33.21 -5.04
CA PHE A 30 10.28 32.35 -4.46
C PHE A 30 11.69 32.88 -4.73
N ASN A 31 11.92 33.64 -5.80
CA ASN A 31 13.23 34.19 -6.14
C ASN A 31 13.72 35.34 -5.23
N THR A 32 12.87 35.79 -4.30
CA THR A 32 13.18 36.90 -3.36
C THR A 32 13.18 36.45 -1.89
N MET A 33 13.52 35.19 -1.62
CA MET A 33 13.63 34.67 -0.26
C MET A 33 14.94 35.09 0.42
N PRO A 34 14.97 35.28 1.77
CA PRO A 34 16.16 35.68 2.53
C PRO A 34 17.43 34.88 2.27
N LEU A 35 17.26 33.58 2.00
CA LEU A 35 18.33 32.63 1.75
C LEU A 35 18.09 32.00 0.38
N SER A 36 18.90 32.41 -0.60
CA SER A 36 19.03 31.73 -1.89
C SER A 36 20.36 31.00 -1.90
N VAL A 37 20.34 29.71 -2.24
CA VAL A 37 21.55 28.90 -2.41
C VAL A 37 21.60 28.46 -3.87
N THR A 38 22.55 29.00 -4.61
CA THR A 38 22.73 28.76 -6.04
C THR A 38 23.93 27.85 -6.26
N ASP A 39 23.78 26.88 -7.15
CA ASP A 39 24.87 26.09 -7.71
C ASP A 39 25.15 26.63 -9.13
N ASP A 40 26.41 26.93 -9.42
CA ASP A 40 26.87 27.51 -10.69
C ASP A 40 27.57 26.49 -11.60
N THR A 41 27.54 25.21 -11.25
CA THR A 41 28.15 24.15 -12.06
C THR A 41 27.44 24.01 -13.42
N ALA A 42 28.19 23.49 -14.39
CA ALA A 42 27.70 23.35 -15.76
C ALA A 42 26.41 22.50 -15.82
N PHE A 43 25.49 22.94 -16.66
CA PHE A 43 24.12 22.43 -16.74
C PHE A 43 24.05 20.90 -16.97
N ALA A 44 23.62 20.16 -15.94
CA ALA A 44 23.47 18.71 -15.95
C ALA A 44 22.34 18.23 -15.00
N ILE A 45 21.97 16.95 -15.11
CA ILE A 45 21.07 16.27 -14.15
C ILE A 45 21.78 16.18 -12.78
N GLY A 46 21.03 16.32 -11.70
CA GLY A 46 21.54 16.22 -10.33
C GLY A 46 22.09 17.52 -9.75
N VAL A 47 22.42 18.51 -10.59
CA VAL A 47 22.93 19.83 -10.18
C VAL A 47 21.86 20.63 -9.43
N GLY A 48 22.24 21.27 -8.33
CA GLY A 48 21.41 22.24 -7.61
C GLY A 48 21.92 22.59 -6.22
N GLY A 49 21.56 23.79 -5.74
CA GLY A 49 22.07 24.34 -4.49
C GLY A 49 21.52 23.62 -3.24
N GLY A 50 22.31 23.61 -2.17
CA GLY A 50 21.98 22.91 -0.93
C GLY A 50 22.66 23.41 0.34
N ILE A 51 22.07 23.05 1.48
CA ILE A 51 22.47 23.43 2.84
C ILE A 51 22.98 22.18 3.57
N ASN A 52 24.17 22.30 4.17
CA ASN A 52 24.81 21.25 4.96
C ASN A 52 24.66 21.51 6.46
N PHE A 53 24.17 20.52 7.21
CA PHE A 53 24.09 20.56 8.68
C PHE A 53 25.30 19.83 9.26
N ARG A 54 26.23 20.61 9.83
CA ARG A 54 27.55 20.14 10.27
C ARG A 54 27.74 20.34 11.77
N ALA A 55 28.45 19.42 12.40
CA ALA A 55 28.88 19.54 13.79
C ALA A 55 30.31 19.00 13.96
N LYS A 56 30.90 19.29 15.12
CA LYS A 56 32.28 18.92 15.45
C LYS A 56 32.35 17.42 15.72
N LEU A 57 33.14 16.69 14.91
CA LEU A 57 33.32 15.23 15.00
C LEU A 57 34.48 14.87 15.95
N THR A 58 35.57 15.64 15.90
CA THR A 58 36.75 15.46 16.77
C THR A 58 37.24 16.82 17.30
N SER A 59 38.35 16.86 18.04
CA SER A 59 38.93 18.11 18.56
C SER A 59 39.24 19.15 17.47
N SER A 60 39.50 18.74 16.22
CA SER A 60 39.84 19.61 15.09
C SER A 60 39.00 19.42 13.81
N THR A 61 38.17 18.36 13.70
CA THR A 61 37.40 18.07 12.48
C THR A 61 35.89 18.23 12.64
N TYR A 62 35.21 18.55 11.53
CA TYR A 62 33.75 18.73 11.44
C TYR A 62 33.15 17.79 10.41
N ALA A 63 32.14 17.01 10.79
CA ALA A 63 31.38 16.14 9.89
C ALA A 63 30.07 16.80 9.46
N THR A 64 29.55 16.38 8.30
CA THR A 64 28.17 16.66 7.88
C THR A 64 27.28 15.51 8.31
N TYR A 65 26.25 15.80 9.10
CA TYR A 65 25.32 14.79 9.62
C TYR A 65 24.02 14.71 8.81
N ALA A 66 23.60 15.83 8.22
CA ALA A 66 22.46 15.90 7.31
C ALA A 66 22.66 16.97 6.24
N ALA A 67 21.90 16.88 5.15
CA ALA A 67 21.86 17.89 4.10
C ALA A 67 20.45 18.01 3.51
N ILE A 68 20.11 19.19 3.02
CA ILE A 68 18.91 19.45 2.21
C ILE A 68 19.35 20.19 0.96
N TRP A 69 19.01 19.69 -0.23
CA TRP A 69 19.40 20.31 -1.49
C TRP A 69 18.34 20.18 -2.57
N SER A 70 18.46 21.03 -3.59
CA SER A 70 17.73 20.92 -4.83
C SER A 70 18.56 20.15 -5.86
N ALA A 71 17.92 19.43 -6.77
CA ALA A 71 18.61 18.74 -7.87
C ALA A 71 17.76 18.79 -9.15
N ARG A 72 18.36 19.18 -10.29
CA ARG A 72 17.71 19.14 -11.61
C ARG A 72 17.35 17.70 -11.98
N GLU A 73 16.12 17.48 -12.42
CA GLU A 73 15.66 16.16 -12.88
C GLU A 73 15.93 15.92 -14.36
N THR A 74 16.24 16.97 -15.13
CA THR A 74 16.58 16.88 -16.56
C THR A 74 17.77 17.76 -16.95
N ALA A 75 18.43 17.38 -18.03
CA ALA A 75 19.36 18.22 -18.78
C ALA A 75 18.68 18.77 -20.06
N THR A 76 17.49 19.39 -19.92
CA THR A 76 16.80 20.10 -21.02
C THR A 76 16.78 21.61 -20.76
N ASN A 77 17.23 22.42 -21.75
CA ASN A 77 17.24 23.88 -21.61
C ASN A 77 15.82 24.42 -21.39
N SER A 78 15.69 25.46 -20.55
CA SER A 78 14.40 26.03 -20.11
C SER A 78 13.45 25.05 -19.41
N ASP A 79 13.95 23.89 -18.97
CA ASP A 79 13.25 23.01 -18.05
C ASP A 79 13.54 23.42 -16.60
N TYR A 80 12.48 23.54 -15.82
CA TYR A 80 12.50 23.94 -14.41
C TYR A 80 12.20 22.77 -13.47
N ARG A 81 12.07 21.53 -14.00
CA ARG A 81 11.90 20.32 -13.19
C ARG A 81 13.13 20.06 -12.32
N GLY A 82 12.91 20.15 -11.01
CA GLY A 82 13.88 19.81 -9.98
C GLY A 82 13.19 19.15 -8.80
N SER A 83 13.95 18.38 -8.04
CA SER A 83 13.52 17.76 -6.78
C SER A 83 14.09 18.47 -5.57
N LEU A 84 13.37 18.42 -4.46
CA LEU A 84 13.90 18.68 -3.12
C LEU A 84 14.35 17.36 -2.50
N VAL A 85 15.57 17.28 -1.96
CA VAL A 85 16.15 16.06 -1.39
C VAL A 85 16.60 16.28 0.05
N PHE A 86 16.38 15.26 0.89
CA PHE A 86 16.78 15.19 2.29
C PHE A 86 17.73 14.01 2.49
N ALA A 87 18.91 14.25 3.08
CA ALA A 87 19.90 13.22 3.39
C ALA A 87 20.34 13.23 4.85
N THR A 88 20.71 12.04 5.35
CA THR A 88 21.35 11.86 6.66
C THR A 88 22.51 10.87 6.54
N ALA A 89 23.55 11.05 7.35
CA ALA A 89 24.66 10.12 7.44
C ALA A 89 24.25 8.84 8.20
N ASP A 90 24.64 7.67 7.67
CA ASP A 90 24.52 6.34 8.29
C ASP A 90 25.86 5.78 8.77
N ASN A 91 26.91 6.61 8.73
CA ASN A 91 28.31 6.24 9.03
C ASN A 91 28.92 5.20 8.06
N ALA A 92 28.22 4.75 7.01
CA ALA A 92 28.76 3.79 6.05
C ALA A 92 29.77 4.43 5.08
N ASN A 93 29.46 5.63 4.58
CA ASN A 93 30.23 6.29 3.53
C ASN A 93 30.99 7.56 3.98
N GLY A 94 30.80 8.01 5.23
CA GLY A 94 31.39 9.25 5.75
C GLY A 94 30.71 10.56 5.29
N TYR A 95 29.64 10.47 4.50
CA TYR A 95 28.80 11.58 4.06
C TYR A 95 27.30 11.21 4.11
N PRO A 96 26.38 12.20 4.10
CA PRO A 96 24.94 11.92 4.06
C PRO A 96 24.50 11.20 2.78
N SER A 97 23.64 10.18 2.94
CA SER A 97 22.95 9.49 1.84
C SER A 97 21.50 9.97 1.77
N GLU A 98 20.93 10.05 0.56
CA GLU A 98 19.52 10.40 0.35
C GLU A 98 18.59 9.47 1.16
N ARG A 99 17.62 10.07 1.86
CA ARG A 99 16.59 9.36 2.64
C ARG A 99 15.19 9.65 2.15
N ALA A 100 14.94 10.87 1.67
CA ALA A 100 13.65 11.24 1.11
C ALA A 100 13.80 12.32 0.04
N ARG A 101 12.86 12.37 -0.89
CA ARG A 101 12.77 13.42 -1.91
C ARG A 101 11.33 13.80 -2.21
N ILE A 102 11.15 14.96 -2.81
CA ILE A 102 9.93 15.36 -3.52
C ILE A 102 10.32 15.63 -4.97
N ASP A 103 9.72 14.92 -5.92
CA ASP A 103 9.98 15.08 -7.36
C ASP A 103 9.24 16.30 -7.96
N SER A 104 9.53 16.64 -9.22
CA SER A 104 8.85 17.75 -9.90
C SER A 104 7.37 17.51 -10.22
N SER A 105 6.89 16.27 -10.09
CA SER A 105 5.46 15.91 -10.18
C SER A 105 4.74 16.03 -8.84
N GLY A 106 5.45 16.30 -7.74
CA GLY A 106 4.93 16.35 -6.38
C GLY A 106 4.68 14.96 -5.77
N ASN A 107 5.48 13.96 -6.13
CA ASN A 107 5.53 12.66 -5.47
C ASN A 107 6.60 12.64 -4.38
N VAL A 108 6.27 12.12 -3.21
CA VAL A 108 7.21 11.96 -2.08
C VAL A 108 7.81 10.55 -2.12
N GLY A 109 9.13 10.49 -2.21
CA GLY A 109 9.92 9.26 -2.04
C GLY A 109 10.54 9.19 -0.66
N ILE A 110 10.52 8.02 -0.02
CA ILE A 110 11.31 7.68 1.17
C ILE A 110 12.10 6.41 0.81
N GLY A 111 13.42 6.45 0.97
CA GLY A 111 14.34 5.38 0.55
C GLY A 111 14.40 5.13 -0.96
N THR A 112 13.93 6.07 -1.78
CA THR A 112 13.93 5.93 -3.25
C THR A 112 14.15 7.24 -3.99
N ALA A 113 15.14 7.23 -4.90
CA ALA A 113 15.43 8.33 -5.81
C ALA A 113 14.37 8.52 -6.91
N SER A 114 13.44 7.58 -7.06
CA SER A 114 12.44 7.54 -8.12
C SER A 114 11.07 7.16 -7.56
N PRO A 115 10.41 8.07 -6.81
CA PRO A 115 9.04 7.88 -6.39
C PRO A 115 8.14 7.70 -7.61
N TYR A 116 7.24 6.74 -7.51
CA TYR A 116 6.44 6.27 -8.63
C TYR A 116 4.96 6.64 -8.45
N ALA A 117 4.56 6.98 -7.22
CA ALA A 117 3.25 7.47 -6.82
C ALA A 117 3.41 8.52 -5.71
N ARG A 118 2.32 9.26 -5.42
CA ARG A 118 2.28 10.40 -4.48
C ARG A 118 3.01 10.17 -3.15
N ALA A 119 2.95 8.96 -2.61
CA ALA A 119 3.80 8.51 -1.51
C ALA A 119 4.40 7.13 -1.86
N SER A 120 5.73 7.08 -1.95
CA SER A 120 6.50 5.87 -2.26
C SER A 120 7.51 5.60 -1.15
N VAL A 121 7.34 4.54 -0.37
CA VAL A 121 8.29 4.14 0.70
C VAL A 121 9.01 2.86 0.30
N ARG A 122 10.35 2.85 0.40
CA ARG A 122 11.20 1.67 0.20
C ARG A 122 12.17 1.50 1.38
N GLY A 123 12.36 0.27 1.82
CA GLY A 123 13.48 -0.12 2.69
C GLY A 123 14.67 -0.63 1.87
N ALA A 124 15.82 -0.84 2.51
CA ALA A 124 17.02 -1.39 1.86
C ALA A 124 16.98 -2.92 1.61
N ALA A 125 15.83 -3.55 1.88
CA ALA A 125 15.61 -4.99 1.78
C ALA A 125 14.10 -5.31 1.59
N GLY A 126 13.46 -4.69 0.61
CA GLY A 126 12.17 -5.17 0.10
C GLY A 126 10.91 -4.95 0.96
N VAL A 127 10.97 -4.28 2.10
CA VAL A 127 9.73 -3.91 2.84
C VAL A 127 9.33 -2.49 2.45
N GLY A 128 8.73 -2.35 1.27
CA GLY A 128 8.15 -1.11 0.78
C GLY A 128 6.64 -1.01 1.05
N LEU A 129 6.21 0.00 1.81
CA LEU A 129 4.80 0.37 1.90
C LEU A 129 4.46 1.33 0.75
N GLY A 130 4.00 0.76 -0.36
CA GLY A 130 3.63 1.50 -1.57
C GLY A 130 2.13 1.75 -1.66
N ALA A 131 1.72 3.03 -1.70
CA ALA A 131 0.36 3.44 -2.01
C ALA A 131 0.29 3.93 -3.47
N TRP A 132 -0.16 3.06 -4.38
CA TRP A 132 -0.34 3.42 -5.78
C TRP A 132 -1.79 3.88 -6.05
N SER A 133 -1.95 4.88 -6.91
CA SER A 133 -3.23 5.21 -7.54
C SER A 133 -2.97 5.73 -8.97
N THR A 134 -3.57 5.08 -9.96
CA THR A 134 -3.52 5.54 -11.36
C THR A 134 -4.41 6.77 -11.54
N SER A 135 -3.80 7.95 -11.70
CA SER A 135 -4.49 9.12 -12.27
C SER A 135 -4.26 9.18 -13.79
N GLY A 136 -4.88 8.24 -14.51
CA GLY A 136 -4.77 8.10 -15.96
C GLY A 136 -6.13 7.81 -16.58
N ALA A 137 -6.63 8.73 -17.42
CA ALA A 137 -7.97 8.66 -17.96
C ALA A 137 -8.09 7.65 -19.11
N SER A 138 -8.93 6.63 -18.91
CA SER A 138 -9.67 5.96 -19.97
C SER A 138 -10.99 5.42 -19.40
N PRO A 139 -12.15 5.64 -20.04
CA PRO A 139 -13.40 5.03 -19.61
C PRO A 139 -13.25 3.50 -19.59
N GLY A 140 -13.34 2.89 -18.41
CA GLY A 140 -13.19 1.44 -18.22
C GLY A 140 -11.84 0.96 -17.66
N THR A 141 -10.81 1.80 -17.53
CA THR A 141 -9.61 1.45 -16.75
C THR A 141 -9.74 2.00 -15.33
N PRO A 142 -9.89 1.15 -14.30
CA PRO A 142 -10.27 1.60 -12.97
C PRO A 142 -9.13 2.28 -12.20
N ILE A 143 -9.50 3.29 -11.43
CA ILE A 143 -8.65 3.87 -10.39
C ILE A 143 -8.65 2.88 -9.21
N ALA A 144 -7.64 2.01 -9.18
CA ALA A 144 -7.37 1.13 -8.05
C ALA A 144 -6.37 1.82 -7.12
N ALA A 145 -6.82 2.17 -5.92
CA ALA A 145 -5.91 2.43 -4.81
C ALA A 145 -5.43 1.07 -4.29
N SER A 146 -4.13 0.80 -4.42
CA SER A 146 -3.51 -0.45 -3.99
C SER A 146 -2.48 -0.20 -2.89
N LEU A 147 -2.54 -1.00 -1.83
CA LEU A 147 -1.47 -1.17 -0.86
C LEU A 147 -0.73 -2.47 -1.20
N PHE A 148 0.47 -2.33 -1.74
CA PHE A 148 1.32 -3.48 -2.05
C PHE A 148 2.17 -3.87 -0.84
N LEU A 149 2.37 -5.17 -0.66
CA LEU A 149 3.14 -5.76 0.43
C LEU A 149 4.15 -6.73 -0.18
N GLY A 150 5.38 -6.30 -0.48
CA GLY A 150 6.36 -7.19 -1.14
C GLY A 150 7.64 -6.48 -1.58
N ASP A 151 8.53 -7.28 -2.16
CA ASP A 151 9.97 -7.00 -2.34
C ASP A 151 10.34 -5.90 -3.35
N ASP A 152 11.66 -5.66 -3.48
CA ASP A 152 12.25 -4.52 -4.20
C ASP A 152 11.96 -4.47 -5.71
N ASN A 153 11.43 -5.55 -6.30
CA ASN A 153 11.16 -5.68 -7.74
C ASN A 153 10.04 -4.75 -8.27
N PHE A 154 9.44 -3.94 -7.40
CA PHE A 154 8.41 -2.95 -7.70
C PHE A 154 8.72 -1.99 -8.88
N TYR A 155 9.99 -1.77 -9.22
CA TYR A 155 10.38 -0.72 -10.19
C TYR A 155 10.18 -1.08 -11.68
N ASN A 156 9.79 -2.31 -12.02
CA ASN A 156 9.53 -2.72 -13.40
C ASN A 156 8.03 -2.90 -13.65
N ALA A 157 7.49 -2.28 -14.70
CA ALA A 157 6.08 -2.39 -15.10
C ALA A 157 5.64 -3.84 -15.43
N SER A 158 6.58 -4.77 -15.58
CA SER A 158 6.33 -6.21 -15.75
C SER A 158 6.00 -6.94 -14.44
N PHE A 159 6.34 -6.36 -13.28
CA PHE A 159 6.34 -7.04 -11.98
C PHE A 159 5.24 -6.61 -11.00
N TYR A 160 4.25 -5.82 -11.45
CA TYR A 160 2.96 -5.70 -10.74
C TYR A 160 2.36 -7.09 -10.40
N ASN A 161 2.72 -8.11 -11.18
CA ASN A 161 2.26 -9.49 -11.04
C ASN A 161 3.18 -10.37 -10.17
N GLN A 162 4.09 -9.84 -9.35
CA GLN A 162 5.06 -10.66 -8.59
C GLN A 162 5.03 -10.50 -7.06
N CYS A 163 4.17 -9.65 -6.51
CA CYS A 163 4.01 -9.47 -5.07
C CYS A 163 2.59 -9.78 -4.56
N PRO A 164 2.42 -10.20 -3.29
CA PRO A 164 1.13 -10.14 -2.64
C PRO A 164 0.69 -8.68 -2.38
N GLY A 165 -0.59 -8.48 -2.06
CA GLY A 165 -1.09 -7.14 -1.78
C GLY A 165 -2.59 -7.04 -1.57
N LEU A 166 -3.02 -5.84 -1.25
CA LEU A 166 -4.41 -5.46 -1.03
C LEU A 166 -4.79 -4.37 -2.04
N SER A 167 -5.88 -4.56 -2.79
CA SER A 167 -6.32 -3.54 -3.76
C SER A 167 -7.81 -3.30 -3.70
N ALA A 168 -8.20 -2.02 -3.77
CA ALA A 168 -9.50 -1.68 -4.32
C ALA A 168 -9.58 -2.24 -5.75
N THR A 169 -10.68 -2.89 -6.09
CA THR A 169 -10.89 -3.56 -7.37
C THR A 169 -12.23 -3.12 -7.97
N TYR A 170 -12.25 -2.97 -9.29
CA TYR A 170 -13.44 -2.57 -10.03
C TYR A 170 -14.54 -3.62 -9.93
N ASP A 171 -15.72 -3.16 -9.54
CA ASP A 171 -16.96 -3.91 -9.65
C ASP A 171 -17.69 -3.45 -10.91
N ALA A 172 -17.63 -4.27 -11.96
CA ALA A 172 -18.27 -3.99 -13.24
C ALA A 172 -19.80 -3.88 -13.14
N ALA A 173 -20.43 -4.47 -12.10
CA ALA A 173 -21.86 -4.31 -11.86
C ALA A 173 -22.22 -2.94 -11.26
N ARG A 174 -21.22 -2.18 -10.76
CA ARG A 174 -21.41 -0.87 -10.10
C ARG A 174 -20.73 0.30 -10.80
N GLY A 175 -19.88 0.06 -11.81
CA GLY A 175 -19.15 1.12 -12.51
C GLY A 175 -18.10 1.82 -11.65
N ASN A 176 -17.63 1.17 -10.58
CA ASN A 176 -16.88 1.80 -9.48
C ASN A 176 -15.88 0.80 -8.87
N SER A 177 -14.78 1.28 -8.29
CA SER A 177 -13.86 0.50 -7.44
C SER A 177 -14.48 0.13 -6.08
N ALA A 178 -15.53 -0.69 -6.10
CA ALA A 178 -16.37 -1.02 -4.94
C ALA A 178 -15.96 -2.31 -4.21
N ALA A 179 -15.03 -3.10 -4.76
CA ALA A 179 -14.55 -4.35 -4.16
C ALA A 179 -13.17 -4.18 -3.50
N LEU A 180 -12.86 -5.03 -2.52
CA LEU A 180 -11.54 -5.13 -1.89
C LEU A 180 -11.00 -6.55 -2.11
N ALA A 181 -9.82 -6.68 -2.72
CA ALA A 181 -9.25 -7.97 -3.09
C ALA A 181 -7.86 -8.20 -2.46
N LEU A 182 -7.66 -9.44 -2.00
CA LEU A 182 -6.44 -9.99 -1.41
C LEU A 182 -5.71 -10.81 -2.48
N TYR A 183 -4.48 -10.40 -2.78
CA TYR A 183 -3.64 -11.00 -3.80
C TYR A 183 -2.45 -11.75 -3.20
N TYR A 184 -2.06 -12.84 -3.86
CA TYR A 184 -0.88 -13.63 -3.54
C TYR A 184 -0.03 -13.87 -4.80
N TYR A 185 1.26 -14.10 -4.62
CA TYR A 185 2.14 -14.53 -5.70
C TYR A 185 2.20 -16.06 -5.74
N ASN A 186 2.02 -16.66 -6.92
CA ASN A 186 2.03 -18.11 -7.11
C ASN A 186 3.32 -18.66 -7.75
N GLY A 187 4.39 -17.85 -7.81
CA GLY A 187 5.64 -18.23 -8.48
C GLY A 187 5.68 -17.90 -9.98
N SER A 188 4.63 -17.31 -10.56
CA SER A 188 4.64 -16.83 -11.95
C SER A 188 3.79 -15.57 -12.17
N ASN A 189 2.64 -15.46 -11.51
CA ASN A 189 1.80 -14.27 -11.54
C ASN A 189 1.13 -14.00 -10.18
N ARG A 190 0.52 -12.82 -10.09
CA ARG A 190 -0.26 -12.39 -8.94
C ARG A 190 -1.70 -12.87 -9.15
N ALA A 191 -2.12 -13.81 -8.32
CA ALA A 191 -3.47 -14.35 -8.33
C ALA A 191 -4.31 -13.69 -7.22
N GLU A 192 -5.61 -13.56 -7.46
CA GLU A 192 -6.56 -13.15 -6.43
C GLU A 192 -6.96 -14.37 -5.60
N GLY A 193 -6.65 -14.35 -4.30
CA GLY A 193 -7.02 -15.44 -3.38
C GLY A 193 -8.43 -15.27 -2.83
N ALA A 194 -8.77 -14.04 -2.43
CA ALA A 194 -10.06 -13.71 -1.85
C ALA A 194 -10.47 -12.26 -2.14
N ARG A 195 -11.78 -11.97 -2.04
CA ARG A 195 -12.33 -10.62 -2.14
C ARG A 195 -13.55 -10.39 -1.25
N LEU A 196 -13.80 -9.13 -0.92
CA LEU A 196 -15.11 -8.59 -0.56
C LEU A 196 -15.65 -7.82 -1.77
N ASP A 197 -16.76 -8.24 -2.36
CA ASP A 197 -17.37 -7.53 -3.50
C ASP A 197 -18.14 -6.27 -3.08
N GLY A 198 -18.53 -5.43 -4.04
CA GLY A 198 -19.33 -4.22 -3.76
C GLY A 198 -20.75 -4.50 -3.25
N SER A 199 -21.19 -5.76 -3.24
CA SER A 199 -22.45 -6.21 -2.64
C SER A 199 -22.28 -6.68 -1.19
N GLY A 200 -21.06 -6.61 -0.64
CA GLY A 200 -20.72 -7.12 0.67
C GLY A 200 -20.75 -8.65 0.75
N ASN A 201 -20.33 -9.35 -0.31
CA ASN A 201 -20.15 -10.79 -0.34
C ASN A 201 -18.65 -11.13 -0.32
N VAL A 202 -18.27 -12.13 0.48
CA VAL A 202 -16.89 -12.62 0.54
C VAL A 202 -16.72 -13.81 -0.43
N GLY A 203 -15.79 -13.68 -1.38
CA GLY A 203 -15.37 -14.75 -2.28
C GLY A 203 -13.99 -15.28 -1.93
N ILE A 204 -13.77 -16.60 -2.02
CA ILE A 204 -12.45 -17.23 -2.01
C ILE A 204 -12.33 -18.05 -3.30
N GLY A 205 -11.28 -17.82 -4.09
CA GLY A 205 -11.11 -18.44 -5.42
C GLY A 205 -12.13 -18.00 -6.48
N THR A 206 -12.90 -16.93 -6.24
CA THR A 206 -13.86 -16.39 -7.22
C THR A 206 -13.98 -14.87 -7.18
N ALA A 207 -13.84 -14.25 -8.36
CA ALA A 207 -14.09 -12.83 -8.56
C ALA A 207 -15.59 -12.45 -8.53
N SER A 208 -16.48 -13.44 -8.60
CA SER A 208 -17.94 -13.27 -8.62
C SER A 208 -18.59 -14.18 -7.56
N PRO A 209 -18.55 -13.81 -6.27
CA PRO A 209 -19.26 -14.53 -5.22
C PRO A 209 -20.79 -14.47 -5.44
N ALA A 210 -21.45 -15.63 -5.43
CA ALA A 210 -22.90 -15.75 -5.68
C ALA A 210 -23.74 -15.81 -4.39
N ALA A 211 -23.08 -15.69 -3.23
CA ALA A 211 -23.66 -15.74 -1.90
C ALA A 211 -22.75 -14.95 -0.94
N LYS A 212 -23.26 -14.63 0.26
CA LYS A 212 -22.53 -13.83 1.28
C LYS A 212 -21.15 -14.38 1.63
N PHE A 213 -20.97 -15.69 1.59
CA PHE A 213 -19.68 -16.36 1.58
C PHE A 213 -19.67 -17.42 0.47
N HIS A 214 -18.71 -17.36 -0.45
CA HIS A 214 -18.60 -18.28 -1.58
C HIS A 214 -17.14 -18.71 -1.79
N VAL A 215 -16.83 -19.93 -1.35
CA VAL A 215 -15.57 -20.61 -1.70
C VAL A 215 -15.78 -21.35 -3.02
N LYS A 216 -14.91 -21.12 -4.00
CA LYS A 216 -14.91 -21.78 -5.30
C LYS A 216 -13.49 -22.16 -5.67
N ASP A 217 -13.19 -23.44 -5.71
CA ASP A 217 -11.95 -23.99 -6.26
C ASP A 217 -12.29 -25.10 -7.28
N ALA A 218 -11.40 -25.37 -8.22
CA ALA A 218 -11.48 -26.53 -9.11
C ALA A 218 -10.87 -27.79 -8.46
N THR A 219 -10.00 -27.62 -7.48
CA THR A 219 -9.22 -28.63 -6.77
C THR A 219 -9.41 -28.48 -5.25
N ASN A 220 -9.35 -29.56 -4.48
CA ASN A 220 -9.34 -29.52 -3.00
C ASN A 220 -10.42 -28.61 -2.35
N ARG A 221 -11.68 -28.74 -2.78
CA ARG A 221 -12.86 -27.93 -2.34
C ARG A 221 -13.30 -28.16 -0.88
N ASN A 222 -12.40 -28.57 0.00
CA ASN A 222 -12.73 -28.92 1.38
C ASN A 222 -12.81 -27.66 2.24
N ILE A 223 -13.98 -27.39 2.83
CA ILE A 223 -14.08 -26.46 3.96
C ILE A 223 -13.74 -27.26 5.21
N ILE A 224 -12.49 -27.13 5.68
CA ILE A 224 -12.02 -27.78 6.90
C ILE A 224 -12.29 -26.85 8.08
N MET A 225 -13.16 -27.28 8.98
CA MET A 225 -13.33 -26.68 10.31
C MET A 225 -12.65 -27.61 11.32
N THR A 226 -11.80 -27.04 12.17
CA THR A 226 -11.07 -27.78 13.22
C THR A 226 -11.03 -26.96 14.48
N SER A 227 -11.14 -27.63 15.62
CA SER A 227 -10.71 -27.10 16.91
C SER A 227 -9.93 -28.16 17.68
N GLY A 228 -9.14 -27.71 18.66
CA GLY A 228 -8.31 -28.59 19.49
C GLY A 228 -7.31 -29.42 18.67
N THR A 229 -6.92 -30.56 19.24
CA THR A 229 -5.96 -31.49 18.62
C THR A 229 -6.69 -32.50 17.73
N THR A 230 -6.11 -32.80 16.57
CA THR A 230 -6.63 -33.80 15.61
C THR A 230 -6.94 -35.14 16.28
N GLY A 231 -8.15 -35.68 16.04
CA GLY A 231 -8.54 -37.02 16.47
C GLY A 231 -9.17 -37.12 17.87
N MET A 232 -9.43 -36.01 18.56
CA MET A 232 -10.17 -36.02 19.83
C MET A 232 -11.66 -36.33 19.65
N THR A 233 -12.20 -37.25 20.45
CA THR A 233 -13.64 -37.55 20.52
C THR A 233 -14.44 -36.57 21.40
N THR A 234 -13.75 -35.64 22.07
CA THR A 234 -14.31 -34.68 23.04
C THR A 234 -14.24 -33.23 22.54
N MET A 235 -14.27 -33.02 21.22
CA MET A 235 -14.31 -31.67 20.62
C MET A 235 -15.58 -30.92 21.04
N THR A 236 -15.43 -29.65 21.41
CA THR A 236 -16.52 -28.76 21.88
C THR A 236 -16.89 -27.66 20.88
N ASP A 237 -16.16 -27.59 19.77
CA ASP A 237 -16.15 -26.54 18.77
C ASP A 237 -15.62 -27.12 17.44
N GLY A 238 -15.40 -26.29 16.41
CA GLY A 238 -14.87 -26.77 15.12
C GLY A 238 -15.86 -27.54 14.23
N PHE A 239 -17.15 -27.59 14.58
CA PHE A 239 -18.19 -28.30 13.82
C PHE A 239 -18.90 -27.42 12.77
N PHE A 240 -19.46 -28.07 11.74
CA PHE A 240 -20.40 -27.42 10.82
C PHE A 240 -21.81 -27.38 11.44
N TYR A 241 -22.31 -26.18 11.73
CA TYR A 241 -23.64 -25.99 12.28
C TYR A 241 -24.70 -25.91 11.17
N ILE A 242 -25.73 -26.75 11.26
CA ILE A 242 -26.95 -26.68 10.46
C ILE A 242 -28.10 -26.09 11.29
N PRO A 243 -29.11 -25.46 10.66
CA PRO A 243 -30.31 -25.02 11.35
C PRO A 243 -31.01 -26.19 12.05
N ALA A 244 -31.38 -26.00 13.31
CA ALA A 244 -32.04 -27.00 14.12
C ALA A 244 -33.04 -26.36 15.09
N ALA A 245 -34.19 -27.00 15.25
CA ALA A 245 -35.19 -26.67 16.28
C ALA A 245 -36.09 -27.88 16.56
N ALA A 246 -36.97 -27.74 17.56
CA ALA A 246 -37.92 -28.77 17.95
C ALA A 246 -38.98 -29.03 16.87
N GLY A 247 -39.07 -30.26 16.37
CA GLY A 247 -40.08 -30.69 15.40
C GLY A 247 -39.66 -30.57 13.94
N ALA A 248 -40.52 -31.09 13.07
CA ALA A 248 -40.28 -31.17 11.63
C ALA A 248 -40.27 -29.77 10.97
N PRO A 249 -39.36 -29.51 10.03
CA PRO A 249 -39.32 -28.22 9.33
C PRO A 249 -40.56 -28.03 8.46
N THR A 250 -41.08 -26.80 8.47
CA THR A 250 -42.23 -26.37 7.64
C THR A 250 -41.84 -25.19 6.75
N GLY A 251 -42.42 -25.12 5.55
CA GLY A 251 -42.06 -24.12 4.53
C GLY A 251 -41.12 -24.64 3.43
N VAL A 252 -40.94 -23.84 2.39
CA VAL A 252 -40.13 -24.13 1.21
C VAL A 252 -38.86 -23.27 1.23
N PRO A 253 -37.66 -23.86 1.34
CA PRO A 253 -36.42 -23.09 1.28
C PRO A 253 -36.20 -22.43 -0.09
N THR A 254 -35.53 -21.27 -0.09
CA THR A 254 -35.07 -20.64 -1.33
C THR A 254 -34.11 -21.57 -2.09
N ALA A 255 -34.45 -21.91 -3.34
CA ALA A 255 -33.62 -22.77 -4.16
C ALA A 255 -32.28 -22.10 -4.52
N ILE A 256 -31.17 -22.78 -4.27
CA ILE A 256 -29.84 -22.37 -4.73
C ILE A 256 -29.34 -23.43 -5.71
N ALA A 257 -29.16 -23.05 -6.98
CA ALA A 257 -28.89 -24.00 -8.07
C ALA A 257 -27.72 -24.95 -7.75
N GLY A 258 -27.96 -26.26 -7.80
CA GLY A 258 -26.97 -27.30 -7.50
C GLY A 258 -26.70 -27.56 -6.01
N ARG A 259 -27.53 -27.04 -5.08
CA ARG A 259 -27.41 -27.29 -3.64
C ARG A 259 -28.75 -27.78 -3.06
N VAL A 260 -28.68 -28.48 -1.93
CA VAL A 260 -29.84 -29.01 -1.19
C VAL A 260 -29.82 -28.48 0.25
N PRO A 261 -30.92 -27.86 0.73
CA PRO A 261 -31.07 -27.44 2.12
C PRO A 261 -31.03 -28.63 3.10
N MET A 262 -30.43 -28.42 4.26
CA MET A 262 -30.32 -29.38 5.38
C MET A 262 -30.94 -28.78 6.65
N TYR A 263 -31.56 -29.61 7.49
CA TYR A 263 -32.14 -29.21 8.77
C TYR A 263 -32.12 -30.39 9.77
N TYR A 264 -32.07 -30.12 11.07
CA TYR A 264 -32.14 -31.14 12.11
C TYR A 264 -33.28 -30.89 13.12
N ASP A 265 -34.16 -31.90 13.27
CA ASP A 265 -35.25 -31.90 14.24
C ASP A 265 -34.74 -32.46 15.57
N THR A 266 -34.58 -31.57 16.56
CA THR A 266 -34.01 -31.89 17.87
C THR A 266 -34.97 -32.68 18.77
N THR A 267 -36.25 -32.79 18.41
CA THR A 267 -37.25 -33.55 19.19
C THR A 267 -37.31 -34.99 18.76
N ASN A 268 -37.26 -35.25 17.45
CA ASN A 268 -37.45 -36.59 16.89
C ASN A 268 -36.16 -37.21 16.34
N ASN A 269 -34.98 -36.63 16.62
CA ASN A 269 -33.67 -37.04 16.10
C ASN A 269 -33.64 -37.26 14.57
N ASN A 270 -34.41 -36.46 13.82
CA ASN A 270 -34.54 -36.64 12.37
C ASN A 270 -33.65 -35.62 11.63
N PHE A 271 -32.80 -36.13 10.74
CA PHE A 271 -32.06 -35.30 9.79
C PHE A 271 -32.89 -35.13 8.51
N TYR A 272 -33.10 -33.89 8.08
CA TYR A 272 -33.94 -33.51 6.95
C TYR A 272 -33.14 -32.92 5.80
N VAL A 273 -33.55 -33.24 4.57
CA VAL A 273 -33.10 -32.60 3.33
C VAL A 273 -34.29 -32.20 2.46
N TYR A 274 -34.20 -31.09 1.74
CA TYR A 274 -35.30 -30.61 0.89
C TYR A 274 -35.10 -30.95 -0.60
N ASN A 275 -35.96 -31.80 -1.16
CA ASN A 275 -35.99 -32.12 -2.59
C ASN A 275 -37.45 -32.19 -3.08
N GLY A 276 -37.98 -31.04 -3.50
CA GLY A 276 -39.41 -30.82 -3.84
C GLY A 276 -40.36 -30.86 -2.64
N ALA A 277 -40.01 -31.64 -1.62
CA ALA A 277 -40.58 -31.65 -0.28
C ALA A 277 -39.49 -32.02 0.73
N TRP A 278 -39.74 -31.80 2.02
CA TRP A 278 -38.87 -32.30 3.08
C TRP A 278 -38.85 -33.83 3.09
N LYS A 279 -37.65 -34.40 2.95
CA LYS A 279 -37.34 -35.82 3.13
C LYS A 279 -36.52 -35.97 4.40
N LYS A 280 -36.59 -37.13 5.07
CA LYS A 280 -35.92 -37.34 6.35
C LYS A 280 -35.35 -38.74 6.51
N VAL A 281 -34.37 -38.83 7.40
CA VAL A 281 -33.89 -40.08 7.99
C VAL A 281 -33.86 -39.91 9.51
N LEU A 282 -34.27 -40.95 10.24
CA LEU A 282 -34.07 -41.01 11.69
C LEU A 282 -32.59 -41.31 11.95
N LEU A 283 -31.91 -40.46 12.71
CA LEU A 283 -30.61 -40.79 13.26
C LEU A 283 -30.82 -41.69 14.49
N ALA A 284 -30.02 -42.74 14.60
CA ALA A 284 -30.06 -43.72 15.69
C ALA A 284 -29.04 -43.38 16.78
#